data_AF-A0A941BQ34-F1
#
_entry.id   AF-A0A941BQ34-F1
#
_cell.length_a   1.000
_cell.length_b   1.000
_cell.length_c   1.000
_cell.angle_alpha   90.00
_cell.angle_beta   90.00
_cell.angle_gamma   90.00
#
_symmetry.space_group_name_H-M   'P 1'
#
loop_
_entity.id
_entity.type
_entity.pdbx_description
1 polymer ?
#
loop_
_entity_poly.entity_id
_entity_poly.type
_entity_poly.pdbx_seq_one_letter_code
_entity_poly.pdbx_strand_id
1 'polypeptide(L)'
;MSDAHTAVRDGAPGLPAGATAPPRRLDDVRGWFPVLDQVLFAWLLDRQEADGARGDLLEVGVYLGKSAIFLGRHLRPGERYTVCDLFEGDAPDDANRAESTKSYATLTRRAFETNYLAFHDELPRVLQGPSSLVPGEVPPGSCRFVHIDASHLYEHVHGDIGAARDALLPDGIVVLDDFRSEHTPGVSVAVWEAVLNRGLRPICLSTQKLYGTWGDPGPVQEDLLAMVRGRDDCHLSVQQAAGHRIIRLKAKREMRAPAFPLSRYGQEAQEDVPAEPTPLPHQPVPAPPAPAAKASPPRRPRSRARRVVIDLLPPLVTRALVKARTACRPTAR
;
A
#
# COMPACT_ATOMS: atom_id res chain seq x y z
N MET A 1 55.17 0.83 -40.76
CA MET A 1 54.46 1.79 -39.89
C MET A 1 53.00 1.43 -39.95
N SER A 2 52.44 1.02 -38.82
CA SER A 2 51.04 0.64 -38.66
C SER A 2 50.36 1.75 -37.90
N ASP A 3 49.18 2.18 -38.33
CA ASP A 3 48.22 2.80 -37.42
C ASP A 3 46.80 2.40 -37.81
N ALA A 4 45.99 2.13 -36.78
CA ALA A 4 44.79 1.32 -36.90
C ALA A 4 43.51 2.15 -36.74
N HIS A 5 42.49 1.83 -37.55
CA HIS A 5 41.13 2.20 -37.23
C HIS A 5 40.72 1.63 -35.87
N THR A 6 40.43 2.51 -34.92
CA THR A 6 39.75 2.15 -33.67
C THR A 6 38.35 2.74 -33.72
N ALA A 7 37.36 1.88 -33.97
CA ALA A 7 35.96 2.27 -33.91
C ALA A 7 35.57 2.60 -32.46
N VAL A 8 35.03 3.79 -32.23
CA VAL A 8 34.38 4.13 -30.96
C VAL A 8 33.13 3.27 -30.84
N ARG A 9 33.06 2.46 -29.77
CA ARG A 9 31.83 1.77 -29.40
C ARG A 9 30.98 2.74 -28.59
N ASP A 10 29.78 3.03 -29.08
CA ASP A 10 28.77 3.74 -28.30
C ASP A 10 28.42 2.93 -27.06
N GLY A 11 28.90 3.40 -25.90
CA GLY A 11 28.44 2.91 -24.62
C GLY A 11 27.03 3.45 -24.36
N ALA A 12 26.09 2.56 -24.06
CA ALA A 12 24.75 2.97 -23.63
C ALA A 12 24.86 3.98 -22.48
N PRO A 13 24.08 5.08 -22.49
CA PRO A 13 24.20 6.12 -21.47
C PRO A 13 23.89 5.54 -20.09
N GLY A 14 24.88 5.57 -19.20
CA GLY A 14 24.69 5.16 -17.81
C GLY A 14 23.60 6.01 -17.14
N LEU A 15 22.76 5.35 -16.34
CA LEU A 15 21.69 6.01 -15.59
C LEU A 15 22.26 7.19 -14.78
N PRO A 16 21.61 8.38 -14.81
CA PRO A 16 22.09 9.53 -14.06
C PRO A 16 22.06 9.25 -12.55
N ALA A 17 23.07 9.77 -11.85
CA ALA A 17 23.19 9.59 -10.40
C ALA A 17 21.92 10.07 -9.68
N GLY A 18 21.23 9.15 -8.99
CA GLY A 18 19.94 9.39 -8.33
C GLY A 18 18.76 8.61 -8.93
N ALA A 19 18.88 8.07 -10.15
CA ALA A 19 17.86 7.21 -10.73
C ALA A 19 17.82 5.85 -10.01
N THR A 20 16.79 5.61 -9.19
CA THR A 20 16.45 4.26 -8.75
C THR A 20 16.03 3.41 -9.94
N ALA A 21 16.34 2.11 -9.94
CA ALA A 21 15.85 1.20 -10.96
C ALA A 21 14.31 1.24 -11.02
N PRO A 22 13.70 1.18 -12.22
CA PRO A 22 12.26 1.31 -12.35
C PRO A 22 11.56 0.13 -11.64
N PRO A 23 10.39 0.37 -11.01
CA PRO A 23 9.70 -0.64 -10.23
C PRO A 23 9.24 -1.80 -11.11
N ARG A 24 9.38 -3.04 -10.63
CA ARG A 24 8.89 -4.28 -11.29
C ARG A 24 7.56 -4.74 -10.71
N ARG A 25 7.35 -4.47 -9.42
CA ARG A 25 6.15 -4.78 -8.62
C ARG A 25 5.71 -3.52 -7.88
N LEU A 26 4.44 -3.46 -7.48
CA LEU A 26 3.91 -2.34 -6.70
C LEU A 26 4.68 -2.12 -5.37
N ASP A 27 5.22 -3.18 -4.79
CA ASP A 27 6.02 -3.10 -3.55
C ASP A 27 7.42 -2.50 -3.72
N ASP A 28 7.91 -2.38 -4.96
CA ASP A 28 9.16 -1.67 -5.24
C ASP A 28 8.95 -0.14 -5.19
N VAL A 29 7.71 0.33 -5.37
CA VAL A 29 7.32 1.74 -5.23
C VAL A 29 7.28 2.08 -3.74
N ARG A 30 8.02 3.12 -3.35
CA ARG A 30 8.03 3.61 -1.96
C ARG A 30 6.72 4.34 -1.65
N GLY A 31 6.15 4.09 -0.47
CA GLY A 31 4.93 4.73 0.01
C GLY A 31 4.19 3.87 1.05
N TRP A 32 3.33 4.50 1.84
CA TRP A 32 2.64 3.87 2.97
C TRP A 32 1.26 3.35 2.58
N PHE A 33 1.24 2.24 1.83
CA PHE A 33 -0.01 1.59 1.44
C PHE A 33 -0.12 0.16 1.99
N PRO A 34 -0.60 -0.03 3.24
CA PRO A 34 -0.66 -1.34 3.89
C PRO A 34 -1.59 -2.33 3.18
N VAL A 35 -1.33 -3.62 3.39
CA VAL A 35 -2.08 -4.73 2.78
C VAL A 35 -3.59 -4.65 3.04
N LEU A 36 -4.02 -4.26 4.24
CA LEU A 36 -5.46 -4.10 4.54
C LEU A 36 -6.09 -3.01 3.69
N ASP A 37 -5.38 -1.89 3.51
CA ASP A 37 -5.87 -0.76 2.74
C ASP A 37 -5.88 -1.07 1.24
N GLN A 38 -4.91 -1.82 0.72
CA GLN A 38 -4.99 -2.37 -0.64
C GLN A 38 -6.23 -3.25 -0.85
N VAL A 39 -6.57 -4.11 0.11
CA VAL A 39 -7.79 -4.93 0.06
C VAL A 39 -9.06 -4.08 0.16
N LEU A 40 -9.08 -3.03 0.98
CA LEU A 40 -10.24 -2.15 1.12
C LEU A 40 -10.45 -1.26 -0.11
N PHE A 41 -9.38 -0.71 -0.70
CA PHE A 41 -9.46 0.06 -1.95
C PHE A 41 -10.01 -0.81 -3.08
N ALA A 42 -9.41 -1.99 -3.33
CA ALA A 42 -9.91 -2.91 -4.34
C ALA A 42 -11.38 -3.27 -4.10
N TRP A 43 -11.74 -3.71 -2.89
CA TRP A 43 -13.12 -4.13 -2.61
C TRP A 43 -14.15 -3.01 -2.77
N LEU A 44 -13.84 -1.77 -2.34
CA LEU A 44 -14.74 -0.63 -2.47
C LEU A 44 -14.89 -0.18 -3.94
N LEU A 45 -13.79 -0.17 -4.71
CA LEU A 45 -13.79 0.21 -6.12
C LEU A 45 -14.45 -0.87 -6.98
N ASP A 46 -14.12 -2.15 -6.80
CA ASP A 46 -14.77 -3.30 -7.42
C ASP A 46 -16.28 -3.29 -7.15
N ARG A 47 -16.69 -2.97 -5.91
CA ARG A 47 -18.10 -2.83 -5.53
C ARG A 47 -18.79 -1.73 -6.34
N GLN A 48 -18.24 -0.51 -6.33
CA GLN A 48 -18.77 0.60 -7.13
C GLN A 48 -18.86 0.23 -8.62
N GLU A 49 -17.86 -0.47 -9.15
CA GLU A 49 -17.81 -0.87 -10.55
C GLU A 49 -18.91 -1.88 -10.91
N ALA A 50 -19.17 -2.86 -10.03
CA ALA A 50 -20.20 -3.88 -10.15
C ALA A 50 -21.63 -3.32 -10.01
N ASP A 51 -21.84 -2.32 -9.15
CA ASP A 51 -23.11 -1.56 -9.08
C ASP A 51 -23.36 -0.70 -10.33
N GLY A 52 -22.35 -0.54 -11.18
CA GLY A 52 -22.40 0.34 -12.34
C GLY A 52 -22.22 1.82 -12.00
N ALA A 53 -21.76 2.17 -10.79
CA ALA A 53 -21.39 3.55 -10.47
C ALA A 53 -20.32 4.06 -11.45
N ARG A 54 -20.40 5.36 -11.77
CA ARG A 54 -19.43 6.08 -12.61
C ARG A 54 -19.07 7.37 -11.91
N GLY A 55 -17.84 7.81 -12.10
CA GLY A 55 -17.36 9.09 -11.61
C GLY A 55 -15.85 9.17 -11.68
N ASP A 56 -15.35 10.39 -11.61
CA ASP A 56 -13.92 10.66 -11.60
C ASP A 56 -13.26 10.08 -10.33
N LEU A 57 -11.94 9.93 -10.39
CA LEU A 57 -11.08 9.56 -9.27
C LEU A 57 -10.25 10.80 -8.89
N LEU A 58 -10.02 11.00 -7.59
CA LEU A 58 -9.17 12.06 -7.07
C LEU A 58 -8.28 11.52 -5.95
N GLU A 59 -7.02 11.93 -5.96
CA GLU A 59 -6.09 11.72 -4.86
C GLU A 59 -5.31 12.99 -4.55
N VAL A 60 -5.21 13.32 -3.26
CA VAL A 60 -4.55 14.52 -2.74
C VAL A 60 -3.46 14.05 -1.79
N GLY A 61 -2.20 14.25 -2.18
CA GLY A 61 -1.04 13.54 -1.64
C GLY A 61 -0.85 12.20 -2.36
N VAL A 62 0.18 12.08 -3.21
CA VAL A 62 0.51 10.84 -3.93
C VAL A 62 1.94 10.36 -3.67
N TYR A 63 2.82 11.24 -3.19
CA TYR A 63 4.24 10.94 -2.98
C TYR A 63 4.85 10.31 -4.25
N LEU A 64 5.47 9.13 -4.15
CA LEU A 64 6.05 8.39 -5.26
C LEU A 64 5.06 7.46 -5.99
N GLY A 65 3.76 7.57 -5.68
CA GLY A 65 2.65 7.06 -6.48
C GLY A 65 2.13 5.66 -6.12
N LYS A 66 2.45 5.09 -4.95
CA LYS A 66 2.08 3.69 -4.64
C LYS A 66 0.56 3.46 -4.60
N SER A 67 -0.18 4.31 -3.89
CA SER A 67 -1.65 4.30 -3.89
C SER A 67 -2.21 4.74 -5.25
N ALA A 68 -1.59 5.74 -5.88
CA ALA A 68 -2.05 6.26 -7.16
C ALA A 68 -2.00 5.25 -8.31
N ILE A 69 -0.91 4.49 -8.41
CA ILE A 69 -0.75 3.37 -9.35
C ILE A 69 -1.85 2.33 -9.15
N PHE A 70 -2.26 2.11 -7.90
CA PHE A 70 -3.33 1.17 -7.59
C PHE A 70 -4.71 1.72 -7.98
N LEU A 71 -5.02 2.95 -7.56
CA LEU A 71 -6.29 3.63 -7.86
C LEU A 71 -6.50 3.79 -9.37
N GLY A 72 -5.44 4.11 -10.11
CA GLY A 72 -5.46 4.23 -11.57
C GLY A 72 -5.91 2.96 -12.32
N ARG A 73 -5.80 1.76 -11.72
CA ARG A 73 -6.31 0.52 -12.34
C ARG A 73 -7.83 0.46 -12.40
N HIS A 74 -8.50 1.24 -11.57
CA HIS A 74 -9.96 1.35 -11.50
C HIS A 74 -10.50 2.49 -12.37
N LEU A 75 -9.65 3.22 -13.11
CA LEU A 75 -10.09 4.26 -14.03
C LEU A 75 -10.83 3.65 -15.23
N ARG A 76 -12.09 4.03 -15.43
CA ARG A 76 -12.93 3.47 -16.51
C ARG A 76 -12.98 4.41 -17.73
N PRO A 77 -13.28 3.90 -18.94
CA PRO A 77 -13.52 4.74 -20.11
C PRO A 77 -14.59 5.80 -19.85
N GLY A 78 -14.24 7.08 -20.05
CA GLY A 78 -15.12 8.23 -19.82
C GLY A 78 -15.02 8.86 -18.43
N GLU A 79 -14.31 8.24 -17.49
CA GLU A 79 -13.93 8.85 -16.20
C GLU A 79 -12.59 9.59 -16.35
N ARG A 80 -12.31 10.56 -15.46
CA ARG A 80 -10.99 11.19 -15.31
C ARG A 80 -10.36 10.80 -13.99
N TYR A 81 -9.03 10.74 -13.95
CA TYR A 81 -8.27 10.65 -12.70
C TYR A 81 -7.43 11.92 -12.54
N THR A 82 -7.60 12.61 -11.41
CA THR A 82 -6.78 13.76 -11.02
C THR A 82 -5.95 13.42 -9.79
N VAL A 83 -4.68 13.81 -9.78
CA VAL A 83 -3.79 13.71 -8.62
C VAL A 83 -3.27 15.10 -8.25
N CYS A 84 -3.14 15.41 -6.96
CA CYS A 84 -2.62 16.68 -6.48
C CYS A 84 -1.52 16.47 -5.43
N ASP A 85 -0.37 17.10 -5.60
CA ASP A 85 0.77 17.01 -4.69
C ASP A 85 1.72 18.21 -4.91
N LEU A 86 2.49 18.59 -3.89
CA LEU A 86 3.52 19.62 -4.00
C LEU A 86 4.73 19.12 -4.81
N PHE A 87 5.05 17.82 -4.71
CA PHE A 87 6.28 17.22 -5.20
C PHE A 87 7.54 17.97 -4.73
N GLU A 88 8.40 18.43 -5.64
CA GLU A 88 9.54 19.31 -5.36
C GLU A 88 9.17 20.79 -5.13
N GLY A 89 7.88 21.12 -5.10
CA GLY A 89 7.37 22.47 -4.88
C GLY A 89 7.40 22.91 -3.41
N ASP A 90 7.42 24.22 -3.20
CA ASP A 90 7.41 24.81 -1.86
C ASP A 90 6.08 24.55 -1.13
N ALA A 91 6.17 23.96 0.07
CA ALA A 91 5.05 23.92 1.00
C ALA A 91 4.60 25.35 1.38
N PRO A 92 3.28 25.59 1.58
CA PRO A 92 2.75 26.93 1.85
C PRO A 92 3.11 27.48 3.22
N ASP A 93 3.55 26.64 4.16
CA ASP A 93 3.98 27.03 5.51
C ASP A 93 5.24 26.28 5.96
N ASP A 94 5.88 26.78 7.01
CA ASP A 94 7.15 26.28 7.52
C ASP A 94 7.05 24.93 8.24
N ALA A 95 5.87 24.55 8.72
CA ALA A 95 5.67 23.27 9.41
C ALA A 95 5.63 22.12 8.38
N ASN A 96 4.83 22.25 7.32
CA ASN A 96 4.81 21.33 6.19
C ASN A 96 6.17 21.29 5.46
N ARG A 97 6.87 22.45 5.38
CA ARG A 97 8.24 22.51 4.84
C ARG A 97 9.24 21.69 5.66
N ALA A 98 9.17 21.78 6.99
CA ALA A 98 10.07 21.05 7.90
C ALA A 98 9.83 19.53 7.89
N GLU A 99 8.62 19.08 7.62
CA GLU A 99 8.27 17.68 7.38
C GLU A 99 8.77 17.20 6.01
N SER A 100 8.44 17.93 4.94
CA SER A 100 8.83 17.58 3.57
C SER A 100 10.35 17.47 3.40
N THR A 101 11.11 18.37 4.03
CA THR A 101 12.59 18.36 4.00
C THR A 101 13.19 17.10 4.63
N LYS A 102 12.50 16.45 5.58
CA LYS A 102 12.99 15.24 6.28
C LYS A 102 12.52 13.95 5.62
N SER A 103 11.26 13.90 5.19
CA SER A 103 10.62 12.68 4.69
C SER A 103 10.73 12.49 3.18
N TYR A 104 10.86 13.58 2.41
CA TYR A 104 10.60 13.59 0.96
C TYR A 104 11.80 14.03 0.11
N ALA A 105 13.04 13.91 0.58
CA ALA A 105 14.25 14.32 -0.15
C ALA A 105 14.48 13.66 -1.52
N THR A 106 13.73 12.60 -1.87
CA THR A 106 13.73 11.96 -3.20
C THR A 106 12.41 12.12 -3.96
N LEU A 107 11.46 12.88 -3.43
CA LEU A 107 10.19 13.17 -4.09
C LEU A 107 10.42 14.19 -5.20
N THR A 108 10.08 13.79 -6.42
CA THR A 108 9.90 14.71 -7.53
C THR A 108 8.70 14.26 -8.34
N ARG A 109 8.05 15.19 -9.04
CA ARG A 109 6.98 14.90 -9.98
C ARG A 109 7.43 13.88 -11.03
N ARG A 110 8.66 14.05 -11.54
CA ARG A 110 9.26 13.11 -12.50
C ARG A 110 9.39 11.70 -11.94
N ALA A 111 9.74 11.54 -10.66
CA ALA A 111 9.84 10.22 -10.03
C ALA A 111 8.46 9.56 -9.87
N PHE A 112 7.44 10.33 -9.48
CA PHE A 112 6.04 9.89 -9.50
C PHE A 112 5.61 9.46 -10.92
N GLU A 113 5.78 10.32 -11.93
CA GLU A 113 5.38 10.04 -13.32
C GLU A 113 6.11 8.80 -13.88
N THR A 114 7.39 8.63 -13.56
CA THR A 114 8.18 7.44 -13.96
C THR A 114 7.65 6.16 -13.31
N ASN A 115 7.31 6.20 -12.02
CA ASN A 115 6.70 5.06 -11.33
C ASN A 115 5.31 4.75 -11.88
N TYR A 116 4.49 5.78 -12.14
CA TYR A 116 3.13 5.60 -12.65
C TYR A 116 3.13 4.97 -14.03
N LEU A 117 3.92 5.51 -14.95
CA LEU A 117 4.06 5.00 -16.33
C LEU A 117 4.70 3.61 -16.41
N ALA A 118 5.31 3.10 -15.34
CA ALA A 118 5.74 1.71 -15.29
C ALA A 118 4.55 0.73 -15.34
N PHE A 119 3.37 1.12 -14.83
CA PHE A 119 2.19 0.26 -14.71
C PHE A 119 1.01 0.68 -15.61
N HIS A 120 1.03 1.91 -16.11
CA HIS A 120 -0.04 2.51 -16.94
C HIS A 120 0.55 3.17 -18.18
N ASP A 121 -0.25 3.33 -19.23
CA ASP A 121 0.22 3.92 -20.50
C ASP A 121 0.06 5.43 -20.59
N GLU A 122 -0.87 6.02 -19.82
CA GLU A 122 -1.12 7.46 -19.75
C GLU A 122 -1.05 7.95 -18.31
N LEU A 123 -0.62 9.20 -18.10
CA LEU A 123 -0.59 9.83 -16.79
C LEU A 123 -2.01 10.28 -16.37
N PRO A 124 -2.32 10.29 -15.06
CA PRO A 124 -3.47 11.02 -14.55
C PRO A 124 -3.23 12.53 -14.75
N ARG A 125 -4.28 13.33 -14.59
CA ARG A 125 -4.14 14.79 -14.57
C ARG A 125 -3.39 15.22 -13.32
N VAL A 126 -2.14 15.67 -13.47
CA VAL A 126 -1.27 16.09 -12.36
C VAL A 126 -1.45 17.58 -12.04
N LEU A 127 -1.97 17.87 -10.85
CA LEU A 127 -2.01 19.20 -10.23
C LEU A 127 -0.82 19.36 -9.28
N GLN A 128 0.29 19.91 -9.80
CA GLN A 128 1.46 20.21 -8.99
C GLN A 128 1.25 21.53 -8.23
N GLY A 129 1.07 21.45 -6.92
CA GLY A 129 0.78 22.59 -6.05
C GLY A 129 0.02 22.21 -4.78
N PRO A 130 -0.41 23.20 -3.97
CA PRO A 130 -1.19 22.95 -2.77
C PRO A 130 -2.59 22.42 -3.11
N SER A 131 -3.16 21.61 -2.21
CA SER A 131 -4.49 21.03 -2.34
C SER A 131 -5.62 22.06 -2.47
N SER A 132 -5.38 23.31 -2.06
CA SER A 132 -6.29 24.45 -2.28
C SER A 132 -6.57 24.77 -3.75
N LEU A 133 -5.83 24.18 -4.70
CA LEU A 133 -6.15 24.21 -6.13
C LEU A 133 -7.35 23.32 -6.49
N VAL A 134 -7.57 22.21 -5.77
CA VAL A 134 -8.56 21.17 -6.11
C VAL A 134 -9.97 21.72 -6.37
N PRO A 135 -10.55 22.63 -5.54
CA PRO A 135 -11.90 23.15 -5.78
C PRO A 135 -12.06 23.97 -7.07
N GLY A 136 -10.99 24.53 -7.62
CA GLY A 136 -11.00 25.23 -8.91
C GLY A 136 -10.77 24.31 -10.10
N GLU A 137 -10.21 23.12 -9.86
CA GLU A 137 -9.66 22.23 -10.88
C GLU A 137 -10.43 20.92 -11.05
N VAL A 138 -11.22 20.51 -10.05
CA VAL A 138 -12.06 19.30 -10.07
C VAL A 138 -13.53 19.72 -10.04
N PRO A 139 -14.37 19.28 -11.02
CA PRO A 139 -15.78 19.68 -11.04
C PRO A 139 -16.55 19.17 -9.80
N PRO A 140 -17.43 19.98 -9.19
CA PRO A 140 -18.26 19.53 -8.09
C PRO A 140 -19.14 18.33 -8.46
N GLY A 141 -19.30 17.39 -7.54
CA GLY A 141 -20.11 16.18 -7.73
C GLY A 141 -19.67 15.29 -8.89
N SER A 142 -18.38 15.29 -9.26
CA SER A 142 -17.86 14.47 -10.36
C SER A 142 -17.21 13.17 -9.90
N CYS A 143 -16.62 13.14 -8.69
CA CYS A 143 -15.83 12.01 -8.22
C CYS A 143 -16.68 10.91 -7.59
N ARG A 144 -16.36 9.64 -7.84
CA ARG A 144 -16.91 8.51 -7.07
C ARG A 144 -16.00 8.08 -5.92
N PHE A 145 -14.71 8.39 -5.99
CA PHE A 145 -13.72 8.01 -4.99
C PHE A 145 -12.68 9.13 -4.81
N VAL A 146 -12.45 9.56 -3.58
CA VAL A 146 -11.45 10.57 -3.20
C VAL A 146 -10.55 10.02 -2.09
N HIS A 147 -9.24 10.12 -2.26
CA HIS A 147 -8.24 9.81 -1.22
C HIS A 147 -7.50 11.09 -0.79
N ILE A 148 -7.35 11.30 0.53
CA ILE A 148 -6.60 12.42 1.13
C ILE A 148 -5.50 11.86 2.04
N ASP A 149 -4.26 12.15 1.67
CA ASP A 149 -3.00 11.67 2.26
C ASP A 149 -1.87 12.71 2.06
N ALA A 150 -2.17 14.01 2.24
CA ALA A 150 -1.28 15.11 1.89
C ALA A 150 -0.58 15.80 3.08
N SER A 151 -1.36 16.29 4.05
CA SER A 151 -0.89 17.16 5.12
C SER A 151 -1.28 16.62 6.49
N HIS A 152 -0.44 16.87 7.50
CA HIS A 152 -0.70 16.44 8.87
C HIS A 152 -1.26 17.57 9.78
N LEU A 153 -1.38 18.78 9.24
CA LEU A 153 -1.92 19.95 9.94
C LEU A 153 -3.45 20.03 9.79
N TYR A 154 -4.12 20.40 10.88
CA TYR A 154 -5.58 20.46 10.97
C TYR A 154 -6.22 21.33 9.88
N GLU A 155 -5.64 22.50 9.63
CA GLU A 155 -6.18 23.54 8.75
C GLU A 155 -6.28 23.05 7.30
N HIS A 156 -5.22 22.39 6.81
CA HIS A 156 -5.18 21.82 5.46
C HIS A 156 -6.14 20.63 5.35
N VAL A 157 -6.09 19.67 6.27
CA VAL A 157 -6.96 18.48 6.25
C VAL A 157 -8.44 18.85 6.35
N HIS A 158 -8.78 19.84 7.19
CA HIS A 158 -10.15 20.36 7.29
C HIS A 158 -10.64 20.94 5.95
N GLY A 159 -9.77 21.65 5.24
CA GLY A 159 -10.01 22.18 3.89
C GLY A 159 -10.15 21.06 2.85
N ASP A 160 -9.24 20.09 2.84
CA ASP A 160 -9.23 18.95 1.93
C ASP A 160 -10.49 18.10 2.06
N ILE A 161 -10.93 17.83 3.30
CA ILE A 161 -12.22 17.16 3.58
C ILE A 161 -13.41 17.95 3.00
N GLY A 162 -13.31 19.29 2.96
CA GLY A 162 -14.30 20.15 2.31
C GLY A 162 -14.29 19.98 0.80
N ALA A 163 -13.12 20.08 0.18
CA ALA A 163 -12.93 19.86 -1.26
C ALA A 163 -13.40 18.46 -1.69
N ALA A 164 -13.11 17.43 -0.90
CA ALA A 164 -13.59 16.07 -1.14
C ALA A 164 -15.13 15.97 -1.06
N ARG A 165 -15.75 16.60 -0.06
CA ARG A 165 -17.22 16.64 0.05
C ARG A 165 -17.87 17.27 -1.18
N ASP A 166 -17.30 18.36 -1.67
CA ASP A 166 -17.86 19.10 -2.80
C ASP A 166 -17.57 18.39 -4.15
N ALA A 167 -16.43 17.69 -4.26
CA ALA A 167 -16.07 16.91 -5.44
C ALA A 167 -16.85 15.59 -5.56
N LEU A 168 -17.27 14.98 -4.44
CA LEU A 168 -17.91 13.66 -4.43
C LEU A 168 -19.38 13.67 -4.91
N LEU A 169 -19.73 12.63 -5.65
CA LEU A 169 -21.10 12.19 -5.88
C LEU A 169 -21.80 11.82 -4.55
N PRO A 170 -23.15 11.82 -4.48
CA PRO A 170 -23.89 11.59 -3.23
C PRO A 170 -23.49 10.32 -2.45
N ASP A 171 -23.30 9.20 -3.16
CA ASP A 171 -22.87 7.91 -2.60
C ASP A 171 -21.37 7.65 -2.83
N GLY A 172 -20.61 8.70 -3.15
CA GLY A 172 -19.17 8.66 -3.33
C GLY A 172 -18.44 8.39 -2.01
N ILE A 173 -17.23 7.83 -2.12
CA ILE A 173 -16.42 7.39 -0.99
C ILE A 173 -15.23 8.35 -0.80
N VAL A 174 -15.04 8.81 0.43
CA VAL A 174 -13.79 9.46 0.86
C VAL A 174 -12.96 8.51 1.71
N VAL A 175 -11.65 8.56 1.51
CA VAL A 175 -10.66 7.88 2.33
C VAL A 175 -9.68 8.91 2.89
N LEU A 176 -9.54 8.93 4.21
CA LEU A 176 -8.76 9.91 4.96
C LEU A 176 -7.64 9.16 5.69
N ASP A 177 -6.39 9.41 5.31
CA ASP A 177 -5.24 8.74 5.92
C ASP A 177 -4.87 9.30 7.29
N ASP A 178 -3.98 8.59 7.97
CA ASP A 178 -3.29 8.94 9.21
C ASP A 178 -4.11 9.56 10.38
N PHE A 179 -5.44 9.42 10.39
CA PHE A 179 -6.33 9.89 11.46
C PHE A 179 -6.10 9.22 12.84
N ARG A 180 -5.16 8.27 12.92
CA ARG A 180 -4.74 7.55 14.14
C ARG A 180 -3.22 7.49 14.33
N SER A 181 -2.44 8.16 13.51
CA SER A 181 -0.99 8.29 13.71
C SER A 181 -0.69 9.24 14.87
N GLU A 182 0.26 8.86 15.74
CA GLU A 182 0.52 9.61 16.97
C GLU A 182 1.16 11.00 16.72
N HIS A 183 1.79 11.17 15.56
CA HIS A 183 2.45 12.40 15.14
C HIS A 183 1.53 13.34 14.34
N THR A 184 0.30 12.92 14.03
CA THR A 184 -0.66 13.61 13.15
C THR A 184 -1.96 14.03 13.87
N PRO A 185 -1.92 14.60 15.09
CA PRO A 185 -3.13 14.87 15.88
C PRO A 185 -4.09 15.84 15.18
N GLY A 186 -3.60 16.74 14.32
CA GLY A 186 -4.44 17.63 13.51
C GLY A 186 -5.37 16.86 12.55
N VAL A 187 -4.86 15.80 11.92
CA VAL A 187 -5.65 14.89 11.08
C VAL A 187 -6.75 14.23 11.89
N SER A 188 -6.42 13.70 13.07
CA SER A 188 -7.39 13.07 13.98
C SER A 188 -8.54 14.01 14.32
N VAL A 189 -8.23 15.28 14.63
CA VAL A 189 -9.23 16.30 14.98
C VAL A 189 -10.09 16.64 13.76
N ALA A 190 -9.51 16.92 12.59
CA ALA A 190 -10.26 17.27 11.38
C ALA A 190 -11.20 16.14 10.92
N VAL A 191 -10.74 14.89 10.98
CA VAL A 191 -11.53 13.72 10.58
C VAL A 191 -12.74 13.51 11.51
N TRP A 192 -12.56 13.59 12.84
CA TRP A 192 -13.68 13.44 13.77
C TRP A 192 -14.59 14.67 13.84
N GLU A 193 -14.06 15.87 13.64
CA GLU A 193 -14.85 17.10 13.42
C GLU A 193 -15.78 16.92 12.22
N ALA A 194 -15.27 16.41 11.10
CA ALA A 194 -16.06 16.19 9.91
C ALA A 194 -17.18 15.15 10.10
N VAL A 195 -16.94 14.11 10.89
CA VAL A 195 -17.96 13.11 11.26
C VAL A 195 -19.05 13.74 12.13
N LEU A 196 -18.67 14.43 13.21
CA LEU A 196 -19.60 14.91 14.22
C LEU A 196 -20.38 16.17 13.79
N ASN A 197 -19.76 17.06 13.02
CA ASN A 197 -20.29 18.39 12.72
C ASN A 197 -20.61 18.60 11.23
N ARG A 198 -19.92 17.90 10.31
CA ARG A 198 -20.04 18.11 8.85
C ARG A 198 -20.67 16.91 8.12
N GLY A 199 -21.25 15.98 8.86
CA GLY A 199 -22.11 14.90 8.35
C GLY A 199 -21.39 13.77 7.62
N LEU A 200 -20.07 13.66 7.73
CA LEU A 200 -19.34 12.50 7.21
C LEU A 200 -19.75 11.24 7.98
N ARG A 201 -20.13 10.18 7.27
CA ARG A 201 -20.60 8.93 7.87
C ARG A 201 -19.53 7.85 7.66
N PRO A 202 -18.91 7.32 8.73
CA PRO A 202 -17.90 6.27 8.60
C PRO A 202 -18.49 4.98 8.01
N ILE A 203 -17.85 4.46 6.97
CA ILE A 203 -18.07 3.11 6.45
C ILE A 203 -17.27 2.14 7.32
N CYS A 204 -15.94 2.31 7.36
CA CYS A 204 -15.06 1.51 8.20
C CYS A 204 -13.73 2.21 8.51
N LEU A 205 -12.98 1.65 9.45
CA LEU A 205 -11.64 2.08 9.84
C LEU A 205 -10.65 0.95 9.61
N SER A 206 -9.50 1.26 9.02
CA SER A 206 -8.33 0.36 9.06
C SER A 206 -7.48 0.62 10.30
N THR A 207 -6.16 0.44 10.22
CA THR A 207 -5.27 0.89 11.29
C THR A 207 -5.08 2.41 11.23
N GLN A 208 -4.82 2.96 10.04
CA GLN A 208 -4.52 4.39 9.83
C GLN A 208 -5.56 5.16 9.01
N LYS A 209 -6.38 4.49 8.19
CA LYS A 209 -7.36 5.16 7.30
C LYS A 209 -8.79 5.10 7.83
N LEU A 210 -9.52 6.20 7.71
CA LEU A 210 -10.98 6.25 7.83
C LEU A 210 -11.59 6.24 6.43
N TYR A 211 -12.51 5.32 6.18
CA TYR A 211 -13.31 5.24 4.96
C TYR A 211 -14.71 5.75 5.29
N GLY A 212 -15.27 6.66 4.50
CA GLY A 212 -16.56 7.29 4.77
C GLY A 212 -17.30 7.73 3.51
N THR A 213 -18.53 8.17 3.69
CA THR A 213 -19.38 8.77 2.66
C THR A 213 -20.28 9.84 3.29
N TRP A 214 -20.85 10.74 2.49
CA TRP A 214 -21.95 11.63 2.92
C TRP A 214 -23.34 11.05 2.63
N GLY A 215 -23.43 9.97 1.84
CA GLY A 215 -24.65 9.21 1.54
C GLY A 215 -25.09 8.26 2.67
N ASP A 216 -25.74 7.15 2.33
CA ASP A 216 -26.06 6.09 3.30
C ASP A 216 -24.93 5.04 3.39
N PRO A 217 -24.20 4.92 4.52
CA PRO A 217 -23.20 3.87 4.68
C PRO A 217 -23.82 2.48 4.87
N GLY A 218 -25.12 2.36 5.16
CA GLY A 218 -25.78 1.11 5.54
C GLY A 218 -25.52 -0.06 4.58
N PRO A 219 -25.79 0.07 3.27
CA PRO A 219 -25.57 -1.00 2.28
C PRO A 219 -24.11 -1.44 2.23
N VAL A 220 -23.16 -0.50 2.01
CA VAL A 220 -21.73 -0.82 1.94
C VAL A 220 -21.18 -1.39 3.25
N GLN A 221 -21.74 -1.01 4.41
CA GLN A 221 -21.38 -1.61 5.70
C GLN A 221 -21.84 -3.07 5.84
N GLU A 222 -23.04 -3.43 5.39
CA GLU A 222 -23.50 -4.83 5.44
C GLU A 222 -22.71 -5.72 4.48
N ASP A 223 -22.44 -5.26 3.26
CA ASP A 223 -21.63 -6.01 2.29
C ASP A 223 -20.18 -6.19 2.76
N LEU A 224 -19.61 -5.16 3.41
CA LEU A 224 -18.28 -5.25 4.01
C LEU A 224 -18.25 -6.32 5.11
N LEU A 225 -19.29 -6.39 5.95
CA LEU A 225 -19.39 -7.41 6.99
C LEU A 225 -19.61 -8.80 6.41
N ALA A 226 -20.36 -8.93 5.32
CA ALA A 226 -20.51 -10.19 4.60
C ALA A 226 -19.16 -10.67 4.03
N MET A 227 -18.42 -9.79 3.34
CA MET A 227 -17.08 -10.08 2.81
C MET A 227 -16.10 -10.48 3.93
N VAL A 228 -16.05 -9.70 5.01
CA VAL A 228 -15.09 -9.92 6.11
C VAL A 228 -15.41 -11.18 6.92
N ARG A 229 -16.68 -11.59 7.06
CA ARG A 229 -17.05 -12.87 7.71
C ARG A 229 -16.48 -14.09 6.98
N GLY A 230 -16.21 -13.98 5.68
CA GLY A 230 -15.55 -15.03 4.89
C GLY A 230 -14.02 -15.06 5.02
N ARG A 231 -13.41 -14.16 5.81
CA ARG A 231 -11.96 -14.03 5.93
C ARG A 231 -11.47 -14.42 7.32
N ASP A 232 -10.39 -15.21 7.36
CA ASP A 232 -9.66 -15.56 8.57
C ASP A 232 -8.38 -14.72 8.76
N ASP A 233 -7.99 -13.90 7.77
CA ASP A 233 -6.72 -13.15 7.75
C ASP A 233 -6.80 -11.72 8.32
N CYS A 234 -7.96 -11.32 8.86
CA CYS A 234 -8.15 -10.02 9.51
C CYS A 234 -8.92 -10.14 10.84
N HIS A 235 -8.81 -9.12 11.69
CA HIS A 235 -9.63 -8.96 12.89
C HIS A 235 -10.75 -7.96 12.61
N LEU A 236 -11.98 -8.35 12.90
CA LEU A 236 -13.17 -7.50 12.86
C LEU A 236 -13.58 -7.09 14.28
N SER A 237 -13.96 -5.82 14.44
CA SER A 237 -14.74 -5.35 15.59
C SER A 237 -15.74 -4.30 15.14
N VAL A 238 -16.95 -4.32 15.70
CA VAL A 238 -18.00 -3.31 15.44
C VAL A 238 -18.32 -2.63 16.76
N GLN A 239 -18.39 -1.30 16.76
CA GLN A 239 -18.71 -0.48 17.93
C GLN A 239 -19.77 0.55 17.57
N GLN A 240 -20.49 1.06 18.58
CA GLN A 240 -21.38 2.22 18.43
C GLN A 240 -20.71 3.39 19.15
N ALA A 241 -20.52 4.51 18.45
CA ALA A 241 -19.90 5.71 19.00
C ALA A 241 -20.53 6.95 18.38
N ALA A 242 -20.94 7.91 19.22
CA ALA A 242 -21.56 9.18 18.80
C ALA A 242 -22.73 9.04 17.78
N GLY A 243 -23.51 7.97 17.86
CA GLY A 243 -24.61 7.69 16.92
C GLY A 243 -24.20 6.96 15.63
N HIS A 244 -22.90 6.70 15.44
CA HIS A 244 -22.38 5.97 14.27
C HIS A 244 -21.99 4.53 14.61
N ARG A 245 -22.30 3.62 13.69
CA ARG A 245 -21.75 2.26 13.66
C ARG A 245 -20.32 2.33 13.10
N ILE A 246 -19.34 2.06 13.94
CA ILE A 246 -17.93 2.03 13.58
C ILE A 246 -17.50 0.59 13.34
N ILE A 247 -17.34 0.20 12.08
CA ILE A 247 -16.69 -1.06 11.69
C ILE A 247 -15.18 -0.81 11.67
N ARG A 248 -14.40 -1.62 12.41
CA ARG A 248 -12.95 -1.52 12.43
C ARG A 248 -12.30 -2.85 12.08
N LEU A 249 -11.34 -2.77 11.16
CA LEU A 249 -10.58 -3.88 10.63
C LEU A 249 -9.10 -3.74 11.00
N LYS A 250 -8.41 -4.86 11.18
CA LYS A 250 -6.95 -4.90 11.36
C LYS A 250 -6.39 -6.15 10.69
N ALA A 251 -5.37 -5.99 9.84
CA ALA A 251 -4.66 -7.12 9.26
C ALA A 251 -4.09 -8.05 10.34
N LYS A 252 -4.14 -9.36 10.09
CA LYS A 252 -3.24 -10.32 10.74
C LYS A 252 -1.93 -10.40 9.95
N ARG A 253 -0.95 -11.13 10.48
CA ARG A 253 0.40 -11.22 9.89
C ARG A 253 0.41 -11.94 8.54
N GLU A 254 -0.54 -12.85 8.38
CA GLU A 254 -0.75 -13.74 7.24
C GLU A 254 -1.55 -13.10 6.10
N MET A 255 -2.14 -11.92 6.31
CA MET A 255 -2.91 -11.18 5.31
C MET A 255 -2.06 -10.90 4.07
N ARG A 256 -2.61 -11.17 2.88
CA ARG A 256 -1.92 -10.94 1.61
C ARG A 256 -2.52 -9.76 0.86
N ALA A 257 -1.66 -9.02 0.17
CA ALA A 257 -2.09 -8.03 -0.81
C ALA A 257 -2.98 -8.69 -1.88
N PRO A 258 -3.96 -7.97 -2.46
CA PRO A 258 -4.66 -8.43 -3.64
C PRO A 258 -3.65 -8.62 -4.79
N ALA A 259 -4.00 -9.45 -5.77
CA ALA A 259 -3.15 -9.68 -6.93
C ALA A 259 -3.01 -8.38 -7.73
N PHE A 260 -1.78 -7.88 -7.87
CA PHE A 260 -1.44 -6.71 -8.66
C PHE A 260 -0.50 -7.14 -9.80
N PRO A 261 -0.70 -6.65 -11.05
CA PRO A 261 0.17 -7.03 -12.16
C PRO A 261 1.59 -6.51 -11.99
N LEU A 262 2.51 -7.14 -12.72
CA LEU A 262 3.85 -6.62 -12.93
C LEU A 262 3.79 -5.31 -13.72
N SER A 263 4.79 -4.45 -13.53
CA SER A 263 5.03 -3.33 -14.44
C SER A 263 5.56 -3.84 -15.78
N ARG A 264 5.64 -2.97 -16.80
CA ARG A 264 6.26 -3.29 -18.10
C ARG A 264 7.68 -3.87 -17.93
N TYR A 265 8.49 -3.28 -17.04
CA TYR A 265 9.84 -3.76 -16.69
C TYR A 265 9.87 -5.07 -15.88
N GLY A 266 8.78 -5.39 -15.19
CA GLY A 266 8.60 -6.69 -14.52
C GLY A 266 8.23 -7.79 -15.51
N GLN A 267 7.45 -7.46 -16.55
CA GLN A 267 7.08 -8.38 -17.63
C GLN A 267 8.29 -8.71 -18.51
N GLU A 268 9.00 -7.69 -19.01
CA GLU A 268 10.26 -7.83 -19.77
C GLU A 268 11.25 -8.77 -19.05
N ALA A 269 11.48 -8.52 -17.75
CA ALA A 269 12.39 -9.32 -16.94
C ALA A 269 11.92 -10.76 -16.65
N GLN A 270 10.65 -11.10 -16.93
CA GLN A 270 10.12 -12.47 -16.86
C GLN A 270 10.24 -13.18 -18.22
N GLU A 271 10.13 -12.45 -19.32
CA GLU A 271 10.32 -12.96 -20.69
C GLU A 271 11.81 -13.26 -20.98
N ASP A 272 12.73 -12.48 -20.41
CA ASP A 272 14.19 -12.70 -20.48
C ASP A 272 14.69 -13.93 -19.69
N VAL A 273 13.85 -14.59 -18.89
CA VAL A 273 14.23 -15.84 -18.21
C VAL A 273 14.13 -16.98 -19.24
N PRO A 274 15.25 -17.66 -19.58
CA PRO A 274 15.17 -18.80 -20.50
C PRO A 274 14.25 -19.86 -19.91
N ALA A 275 13.22 -20.25 -20.67
CA ALA A 275 12.38 -21.37 -20.31
C ALA A 275 13.25 -22.59 -19.99
N GLU A 276 12.96 -23.29 -18.88
CA GLU A 276 13.67 -24.54 -18.57
C GLU A 276 13.64 -25.43 -19.81
N PRO A 277 14.79 -25.95 -20.27
CA PRO A 277 14.84 -26.72 -21.50
C PRO A 277 13.90 -27.90 -21.34
N THR A 278 12.85 -27.92 -22.17
CA THR A 278 11.88 -29.02 -22.19
C THR A 278 12.66 -30.33 -22.31
N PRO A 279 12.51 -31.28 -21.38
CA PRO A 279 13.29 -32.50 -21.43
C PRO A 279 13.01 -33.18 -22.77
N LEU A 280 14.03 -33.20 -23.63
CA LEU A 280 13.95 -33.83 -24.94
C LEU A 280 13.43 -35.25 -24.76
N PRO A 281 12.49 -35.73 -25.60
CA PRO A 281 11.97 -37.08 -25.45
C PRO A 281 13.13 -38.06 -25.50
N HIS A 282 13.37 -38.74 -24.37
CA HIS A 282 14.45 -39.70 -24.25
C HIS A 282 14.30 -40.76 -25.34
N GLN A 283 15.20 -40.76 -26.33
CA GLN A 283 15.33 -41.90 -27.21
C GLN A 283 15.66 -43.12 -26.35
N PRO A 284 15.00 -44.27 -26.56
CA PRO A 284 15.25 -45.47 -25.76
C PRO A 284 16.66 -45.99 -26.06
N VAL A 285 17.59 -45.69 -25.15
CA VAL A 285 18.91 -46.31 -25.15
C VAL A 285 18.74 -47.81 -24.92
N PRO A 286 19.28 -48.70 -25.77
CA PRO A 286 19.16 -50.14 -25.57
C PRO A 286 19.80 -50.54 -24.24
N ALA A 287 19.07 -51.32 -23.44
CA ALA A 287 19.50 -51.69 -22.10
C ALA A 287 20.81 -52.51 -22.14
N PRO A 288 21.85 -52.14 -21.35
CA PRO A 288 23.02 -52.98 -21.18
C PRO A 288 22.63 -54.29 -20.44
N PRO A 289 23.30 -55.42 -20.72
CA PRO A 289 22.95 -56.70 -20.13
C PRO A 289 23.13 -56.69 -18.60
N ALA A 290 22.24 -57.39 -17.90
CA ALA A 290 22.16 -57.38 -16.45
C ALA A 290 23.45 -57.91 -15.79
N PRO A 291 24.07 -57.15 -14.85
CA PRO A 291 25.18 -57.67 -14.06
C PRO A 291 24.68 -58.67 -13.01
N ALA A 292 25.40 -59.78 -12.87
CA ALA A 292 25.08 -60.84 -11.92
C ALA A 292 25.11 -60.36 -10.46
N ALA A 293 24.25 -60.95 -9.63
CA ALA A 293 24.10 -60.60 -8.22
C ALA A 293 25.41 -60.67 -7.42
N LYS A 294 25.72 -59.61 -6.68
CA LYS A 294 26.76 -59.60 -5.64
C LYS A 294 26.24 -58.96 -4.36
N ALA A 295 26.79 -59.40 -3.23
CA ALA A 295 26.18 -59.33 -1.91
C ALA A 295 26.09 -57.93 -1.28
N SER A 296 25.15 -57.78 -0.35
CA SER A 296 24.90 -56.55 0.41
C SER A 296 26.07 -56.15 1.32
N PRO A 297 26.47 -54.86 1.36
CA PRO A 297 27.44 -54.38 2.34
C PRO A 297 26.82 -54.22 3.75
N PRO A 298 27.60 -54.37 4.83
CA PRO A 298 27.08 -54.37 6.20
C PRO A 298 26.68 -52.97 6.70
N ARG A 299 25.61 -52.91 7.49
CA ARG A 299 25.18 -51.69 8.22
C ARG A 299 26.26 -51.25 9.22
N ARG A 300 26.72 -49.99 9.12
CA ARG A 300 27.52 -49.35 10.16
C ARG A 300 26.62 -48.76 11.28
N PRO A 301 27.07 -48.78 12.55
CA PRO A 301 26.22 -48.46 13.69
C PRO A 301 26.01 -46.94 13.91
N ARG A 302 24.87 -46.59 14.51
CA ARG A 302 24.54 -45.23 14.97
C ARG A 302 25.29 -44.90 16.26
N SER A 303 26.22 -43.94 16.24
CA SER A 303 26.81 -43.36 17.45
C SER A 303 25.89 -42.29 18.05
N ARG A 304 25.59 -42.40 19.35
CA ARG A 304 24.93 -41.35 20.13
C ARG A 304 26.01 -40.47 20.78
N ALA A 305 25.95 -39.16 20.59
CA ALA A 305 26.70 -38.20 21.39
C ALA A 305 25.80 -37.05 21.85
N ARG A 306 25.58 -36.97 23.17
CA ARG A 306 25.34 -35.71 23.89
C ARG A 306 26.73 -35.00 24.00
N ARG A 307 26.91 -33.70 24.30
CA ARG A 307 26.07 -32.72 25.00
C ARG A 307 26.72 -31.30 24.88
N VAL A 308 25.98 -30.30 25.38
CA VAL A 308 26.44 -28.97 25.88
C VAL A 308 26.55 -27.81 24.88
N VAL A 309 26.05 -26.67 25.39
CA VAL A 309 25.86 -25.33 24.81
C VAL A 309 27.03 -24.42 25.21
N ILE A 310 27.36 -23.44 24.38
CA ILE A 310 27.96 -22.18 24.84
C ILE A 310 27.20 -21.01 24.18
N ASP A 311 26.63 -20.14 25.01
CA ASP A 311 26.03 -18.86 24.61
C ASP A 311 27.12 -17.80 24.37
N LEU A 312 26.91 -16.90 23.40
CA LEU A 312 27.72 -15.68 23.22
C LEU A 312 26.86 -14.44 22.92
N LEU A 313 26.28 -13.89 23.99
CA LEU A 313 25.97 -12.47 24.23
C LEU A 313 26.38 -12.23 25.70
N PRO A 314 27.01 -11.09 26.09
CA PRO A 314 26.33 -9.80 26.31
C PRO A 314 27.33 -8.60 26.15
N PRO A 315 27.27 -7.42 26.83
CA PRO A 315 26.26 -6.74 27.69
C PRO A 315 25.91 -5.29 27.23
N LEU A 316 25.05 -4.43 27.85
CA LEU A 316 24.57 -4.19 29.24
C LEU A 316 23.07 -3.80 29.24
N VAL A 317 22.20 -3.90 30.28
CA VAL A 317 22.22 -4.35 31.70
C VAL A 317 22.22 -3.27 32.82
N THR A 318 21.08 -2.56 33.02
CA THR A 318 20.59 -2.02 34.33
C THR A 318 19.05 -2.06 34.37
N ARG A 319 18.38 -2.95 35.13
CA ARG A 319 18.00 -2.93 36.59
C ARG A 319 17.01 -1.80 36.95
N ALA A 320 15.88 -2.01 37.64
CA ALA A 320 15.49 -2.92 38.76
C ALA A 320 14.04 -3.48 38.58
N LEU A 321 13.67 -4.74 38.94
CA LEU A 321 13.39 -5.37 40.27
C LEU A 321 12.19 -4.71 41.04
N VAL A 322 11.20 -5.41 41.63
CA VAL A 322 10.97 -6.85 41.89
C VAL A 322 9.45 -7.20 41.99
N LYS A 323 9.08 -8.48 41.77
CA LYS A 323 7.71 -9.04 41.92
C LYS A 323 7.34 -9.36 43.38
N ALA A 324 6.04 -9.34 43.69
CA ALA A 324 5.41 -10.40 44.47
C ALA A 324 3.95 -10.63 44.04
N ARG A 325 3.55 -11.88 43.82
CA ARG A 325 2.17 -12.26 43.44
C ARG A 325 1.90 -13.66 44.02
N THR A 326 1.05 -13.75 45.05
CA THR A 326 0.20 -14.93 45.38
C THR A 326 -0.57 -14.71 46.69
N ALA A 327 -1.90 -14.63 46.60
CA ALA A 327 -2.86 -15.29 47.51
C ALA A 327 -4.27 -15.15 46.90
N CYS A 328 -5.10 -16.19 46.99
CA CYS A 328 -6.48 -16.16 46.52
C CYS A 328 -7.47 -16.03 47.69
N ARG A 329 -8.37 -15.04 47.59
CA ARG A 329 -9.75 -15.04 48.17
C ARG A 329 -9.87 -15.14 49.72
N PRO A 330 -11.07 -15.05 50.31
CA PRO A 330 -11.88 -13.82 50.32
C PRO A 330 -12.51 -13.53 51.71
N THR A 331 -12.90 -12.28 52.00
CA THR A 331 -13.94 -12.00 53.02
C THR A 331 -14.58 -10.64 52.81
N ALA A 332 -15.85 -10.52 53.20
CA ALA A 332 -16.66 -9.32 53.07
C ALA A 332 -16.70 -8.50 54.37
N ARG A 333 -16.81 -7.18 54.21
CA ARG A 333 -17.83 -6.34 54.84
C ARG A 333 -17.93 -5.00 54.09
#